data_AF-M3FJ92-F1
#
_entry.id   AF-M3FJ92-F1
#
_cell.length_a   1.000
_cell.length_b   1.000
_cell.length_c   1.000
_cell.angle_alpha   90.00
_cell.angle_beta   90.00
_cell.angle_gamma   90.00
#
_symmetry.space_group_name_H-M   'P 1'
#
loop_
_entity.id
_entity.type
_entity.pdbx_description
1 polymer ?
#
loop_
_entity_poly.entity_id
_entity_poly.type
_entity_poly.pdbx_seq_one_letter_code
_entity_poly.pdbx_strand_id
1 'polypeptide(L)'
;METVKIAGLNVPVSKFNPGSLGSDLVETDSTVRNLSNILYPLLEGKPVLLVGDAGVGKNALIYYINYKRKHPTARFSFNEDTLPEDLIGSYRILMDGRGFTWSDGPLTSAIRSGHSFVADEMNLCPPHIIKRFSTVYESAYLELIEGDSSRIYCGEGFNFIGTQNPAEGFEGRKPLPFDITRFFSVVFIDPHTPDEILFILKKLYPALSESLLQSCIRISLETETRVVTGKLGKGDLEKYHFNIRNLKKLCNRLLGLKADTSELQFREFWNFYVEPFRKKEDRDFQIELLLSESGLKVVPELPEPSFQVHKGFLYCNDKEIPIRDEDKAKRLLSEVPLPLKLREFSERVFTAIQFQENVLIEYSEEQDPQILLPLFTEISGLPLETVSLCKGIHTSDIIGALKPIDGSKVDWVDGPLTRGIREGGNILITNLEAAGAELVEKLNMLTDDARSLTLPPEAGRNEPIQLTEDSRIFALKLFRKSKSTATISRAFRNRFTSVLFPDLEDESTLTEIISFYLPGNSLILKMVNFHMKVRDLAKKRTIGSANLVPYLFGLSNLLFWKDHILRYADADGGETGLKETAVRGGRIAYTNQIADPKERMELEKILDFQMSGIEVESDFFKILEDRKKKL
;
A
#
# COMPACT_ATOMS: atom_id res chain seq x y z
N MET A 1 18.51 -40.99 8.75
CA MET A 1 18.25 -39.56 8.45
C MET A 1 17.78 -38.90 9.73
N GLU A 2 18.25 -37.69 10.03
CA GLU A 2 17.70 -36.88 11.12
C GLU A 2 16.22 -36.57 10.79
N THR A 3 15.35 -36.65 11.78
CA THR A 3 13.92 -36.38 11.63
C THR A 3 13.47 -35.33 12.63
N VAL A 4 12.48 -34.54 12.23
CA VAL A 4 11.79 -33.57 13.08
C VAL A 4 10.33 -34.00 13.20
N LYS A 5 9.73 -33.78 14.37
CA LYS A 5 8.32 -34.05 14.59
C LYS A 5 7.49 -32.84 14.19
N ILE A 6 6.55 -33.02 13.25
CA ILE A 6 5.60 -31.97 12.81
C ILE A 6 4.21 -32.58 12.80
N ALA A 7 3.25 -31.97 13.51
CA ALA A 7 1.87 -32.46 13.61
C ALA A 7 1.75 -33.96 13.99
N GLY A 8 2.68 -34.45 14.82
CA GLY A 8 2.72 -35.86 15.24
C GLY A 8 3.51 -36.80 14.32
N LEU A 9 3.90 -36.36 13.12
CA LEU A 9 4.62 -37.16 12.12
C LEU A 9 6.13 -36.95 12.21
N ASN A 10 6.92 -38.01 11.99
CA ASN A 10 8.36 -37.93 11.86
C ASN A 10 8.73 -37.61 10.42
N VAL A 11 9.31 -36.43 10.21
CA VAL A 11 9.57 -35.88 8.88
C VAL A 11 11.08 -35.75 8.67
N PRO A 12 11.65 -36.19 7.54
CA PRO A 12 13.08 -36.05 7.27
C PRO A 12 13.52 -34.58 7.24
N VAL A 13 14.66 -34.32 7.90
CA VAL A 13 15.35 -33.03 7.93
C VAL A 13 16.41 -33.01 6.83
N SER A 14 16.46 -31.93 6.06
CA SER A 14 17.53 -31.70 5.08
C SER A 14 18.72 -30.96 5.68
N LYS A 15 19.86 -31.01 4.99
CA LYS A 15 21.12 -30.39 5.45
C LYS A 15 21.22 -28.89 5.15
N PHE A 16 20.18 -28.29 4.59
CA PHE A 16 20.21 -26.90 4.14
C PHE A 16 19.82 -25.92 5.25
N ASN A 17 20.14 -24.64 5.10
CA ASN A 17 19.63 -23.61 5.99
C ASN A 17 18.33 -23.05 5.39
N PRO A 18 17.16 -23.18 6.05
CA PRO A 18 15.88 -22.76 5.46
C PRO A 18 15.67 -21.23 5.46
N GLY A 19 16.57 -20.46 6.11
CA GLY A 19 16.33 -19.05 6.43
C GLY A 19 15.42 -18.90 7.67
N SER A 20 14.84 -17.71 7.86
CA SER A 20 13.97 -17.38 9.01
C SER A 20 12.47 -17.43 8.72
N LEU A 21 12.07 -17.64 7.46
CA LEU A 21 10.65 -17.61 7.05
C LEU A 21 9.85 -18.76 7.66
N GLY A 22 8.80 -18.43 8.42
CA GLY A 22 7.82 -19.39 8.92
C GLY A 22 8.06 -19.92 10.34
N SER A 23 8.90 -19.29 11.17
CA SER A 23 9.16 -19.72 12.55
C SER A 23 7.97 -19.58 13.51
N ASP A 24 7.04 -18.65 13.22
CA ASP A 24 6.12 -18.09 14.23
C ASP A 24 4.67 -18.59 14.10
N LEU A 25 4.46 -19.78 13.54
CA LEU A 25 3.13 -20.37 13.40
C LEU A 25 2.63 -20.94 14.75
N VAL A 26 1.41 -20.58 15.14
CA VAL A 26 0.74 -21.15 16.32
C VAL A 26 0.03 -22.45 15.94
N GLU A 27 0.41 -23.56 16.58
CA GLU A 27 -0.22 -24.87 16.35
C GLU A 27 -1.59 -24.95 17.04
N THR A 28 -2.66 -24.66 16.30
CA THR A 28 -4.06 -24.94 16.66
C THR A 28 -4.50 -26.34 16.21
N ASP A 29 -5.64 -26.85 16.68
CA ASP A 29 -6.14 -28.16 16.25
C ASP A 29 -6.38 -28.25 14.74
N SER A 30 -6.92 -27.18 14.13
CA SER A 30 -7.10 -27.10 12.68
C SER A 30 -5.75 -26.94 11.96
N THR A 31 -4.80 -26.18 12.52
CA THR A 31 -3.44 -26.05 12.00
C THR A 31 -2.74 -27.41 11.97
N VAL A 32 -2.79 -28.17 13.08
CA VAL A 32 -2.19 -29.52 13.17
C VAL A 32 -2.84 -30.47 12.17
N ARG A 33 -4.17 -30.40 12.01
CA ARG A 33 -4.91 -31.18 11.00
C ARG A 33 -4.47 -30.82 9.57
N ASN A 34 -4.39 -29.53 9.27
CA ASN A 34 -3.97 -29.03 7.96
C ASN A 34 -2.51 -29.40 7.66
N LEU A 35 -1.61 -29.23 8.63
CA LEU A 35 -0.22 -29.68 8.52
C LEU A 35 -0.15 -31.19 8.23
N SER A 36 -0.93 -32.01 8.93
CA SER A 36 -0.99 -33.46 8.66
C SER A 36 -1.48 -33.76 7.24
N ASN A 37 -2.57 -33.12 6.82
CA ASN A 37 -3.16 -33.29 5.48
C ASN A 37 -2.20 -32.87 4.36
N ILE A 38 -1.30 -31.92 4.63
CA ILE A 38 -0.24 -31.49 3.70
C ILE A 38 0.94 -32.47 3.73
N LEU A 39 1.36 -32.91 4.92
CA LEU A 39 2.56 -33.72 5.11
C LEU A 39 2.43 -35.13 4.53
N TYR A 40 1.26 -35.79 4.64
CA TYR A 40 1.06 -37.13 4.07
C TYR A 40 1.36 -37.19 2.57
N PRO A 41 0.67 -36.41 1.69
CA PRO A 41 0.96 -36.44 0.26
C PRO A 41 2.36 -35.95 -0.07
N LEU A 42 2.87 -34.96 0.67
CA LEU A 42 4.22 -34.44 0.46
C LEU A 42 5.29 -35.51 0.72
N LEU A 43 5.15 -36.30 1.80
CA LEU A 43 6.03 -37.44 2.09
C LEU A 43 5.92 -38.59 1.09
N GLU A 44 4.76 -38.73 0.44
CA GLU A 44 4.55 -39.67 -0.67
C GLU A 44 5.14 -39.16 -2.01
N GLY A 45 5.70 -37.95 -2.04
CA GLY A 45 6.21 -37.31 -3.25
C GLY A 45 5.10 -36.82 -4.19
N LYS A 46 3.86 -36.70 -3.70
CA LYS A 46 2.73 -36.20 -4.48
C LYS A 46 2.68 -34.66 -4.44
N PRO A 47 2.40 -34.00 -5.58
CA PRO A 47 2.10 -32.58 -5.62
C PRO A 47 0.90 -32.24 -4.73
N VAL A 48 0.96 -31.09 -4.05
CA VAL A 48 -0.10 -30.63 -3.14
C VAL A 48 -0.69 -29.32 -3.66
N LEU A 49 -2.00 -29.16 -3.62
CA LEU A 49 -2.70 -27.92 -3.98
C LEU A 49 -3.50 -27.39 -2.79
N LEU A 50 -3.12 -26.23 -2.26
CA LEU A 50 -3.82 -25.56 -1.16
C LEU A 50 -4.89 -24.61 -1.70
N VAL A 51 -6.13 -24.79 -1.26
CA VAL A 51 -7.28 -23.97 -1.67
C VAL A 51 -7.91 -23.34 -0.44
N GLY A 52 -8.08 -22.02 -0.43
CA GLY A 52 -8.73 -21.32 0.68
C GLY A 52 -8.70 -19.81 0.46
N ASP A 53 -9.41 -19.03 1.28
CA ASP A 53 -9.50 -17.58 1.09
C ASP A 53 -8.18 -16.83 1.36
N ALA A 54 -8.16 -15.55 1.00
CA ALA A 54 -7.01 -14.69 1.28
C ALA A 54 -6.82 -14.53 2.80
N GLY A 55 -5.61 -14.80 3.30
CA GLY A 55 -5.28 -14.60 4.72
C GLY A 55 -5.53 -15.79 5.65
N VAL A 56 -6.00 -16.95 5.16
CA VAL A 56 -6.17 -18.19 5.98
C VAL A 56 -4.85 -18.93 6.28
N GLY A 57 -3.70 -18.35 5.97
CA GLY A 57 -2.40 -18.91 6.33
C GLY A 57 -1.82 -19.98 5.38
N LYS A 58 -2.33 -20.14 4.14
CA LYS A 58 -1.81 -21.13 3.15
C LYS A 58 -0.28 -21.13 3.04
N ASN A 59 0.31 -19.95 2.78
CA ASN A 59 1.77 -19.81 2.62
C ASN A 59 2.50 -20.02 3.95
N ALA A 60 1.90 -19.59 5.07
CA ALA A 60 2.48 -19.77 6.40
C ALA A 60 2.61 -21.25 6.79
N LEU A 61 1.64 -22.10 6.43
CA LEU A 61 1.70 -23.55 6.65
C LEU A 61 2.88 -24.19 5.90
N ILE A 62 3.09 -23.81 4.64
CA ILE A 62 4.18 -24.33 3.82
C ILE A 62 5.54 -23.88 4.37
N TYR A 63 5.68 -22.59 4.68
CA TYR A 63 6.91 -22.06 5.25
C TYR A 63 7.23 -22.70 6.60
N TYR A 64 6.24 -22.94 7.45
CA TYR A 64 6.43 -23.64 8.72
C TYR A 64 6.97 -25.06 8.53
N ILE A 65 6.39 -25.83 7.60
CA ILE A 65 6.86 -27.20 7.29
C ILE A 65 8.32 -27.16 6.83
N ASN A 66 8.63 -26.30 5.86
CA ASN A 66 9.96 -26.22 5.28
C ASN A 66 11.00 -25.69 6.27
N TYR A 67 10.64 -24.71 7.11
CA TYR A 67 11.48 -24.21 8.20
C TYR A 67 11.85 -25.32 9.19
N LYS A 68 10.85 -26.05 9.71
CA LYS A 68 11.07 -27.14 10.66
C LYS A 68 11.95 -28.25 10.10
N ARG A 69 11.81 -28.57 8.81
CA ARG A 69 12.61 -29.58 8.11
C ARG A 69 13.96 -29.09 7.62
N LYS A 70 14.29 -27.82 7.83
CA LYS A 70 15.50 -27.18 7.27
C LYS A 70 15.59 -27.33 5.75
N HIS A 71 14.44 -27.18 5.07
CA HIS A 71 14.28 -27.43 3.65
C HIS A 71 14.06 -26.11 2.89
N PRO A 72 14.82 -25.79 1.83
CA PRO A 72 14.68 -24.52 1.14
C PRO A 72 13.37 -24.43 0.35
N THR A 73 12.87 -23.20 0.21
CA THR A 73 11.64 -22.89 -0.53
C THR A 73 11.94 -21.92 -1.66
N ALA A 74 11.60 -22.29 -2.88
CA ALA A 74 11.55 -21.39 -4.04
C ALA A 74 10.08 -20.99 -4.27
N ARG A 75 9.74 -19.72 -4.15
CA ARG A 75 8.39 -19.20 -4.39
C ARG A 75 8.33 -18.51 -5.74
N PHE A 76 7.31 -18.82 -6.53
CA PHE A 76 6.95 -18.07 -7.72
C PHE A 76 5.46 -17.75 -7.68
N SER A 77 5.11 -16.49 -7.92
CA SER A 77 3.72 -16.03 -7.91
C SER A 77 3.23 -15.82 -9.34
N PHE A 78 2.14 -16.49 -9.68
CA PHE A 78 1.59 -16.52 -11.02
C PHE A 78 0.68 -15.33 -11.30
N ASN A 79 0.67 -14.88 -12.55
CA ASN A 79 -0.20 -13.83 -13.05
C ASN A 79 -0.64 -14.12 -14.51
N GLU A 80 -1.49 -13.25 -15.09
CA GLU A 80 -2.01 -13.43 -16.45
C GLU A 80 -0.93 -13.35 -17.54
N ASP A 81 0.18 -12.65 -17.26
CA ASP A 81 1.29 -12.39 -18.18
C ASP A 81 2.45 -13.40 -18.04
N THR A 82 2.32 -14.40 -17.16
CA THR A 82 3.38 -15.36 -16.87
C THR A 82 3.70 -16.21 -18.11
N LEU A 83 4.99 -16.30 -18.46
CA LEU A 83 5.49 -17.08 -19.58
C LEU A 83 6.24 -18.34 -19.13
N PRO A 84 6.39 -19.38 -19.98
CA PRO A 84 7.15 -20.58 -19.62
C PRO A 84 8.61 -20.28 -19.26
N GLU A 85 9.22 -19.31 -19.96
CA GLU A 85 10.60 -18.88 -19.76
C GLU A 85 10.82 -18.29 -18.35
N ASP A 86 9.79 -17.71 -17.74
CA ASP A 86 9.85 -17.16 -16.38
C ASP A 86 10.03 -18.24 -15.31
N LEU A 87 9.61 -19.48 -15.60
CA LEU A 87 9.71 -20.63 -14.70
C LEU A 87 10.87 -21.55 -15.07
N ILE A 88 11.00 -21.87 -16.35
CA ILE A 88 11.95 -22.87 -16.86
C ILE A 88 13.35 -22.25 -17.00
N GLY A 89 13.42 -21.00 -17.41
CA GLY A 89 14.67 -20.33 -17.76
C GLY A 89 14.71 -19.94 -19.23
N SER A 90 15.74 -19.19 -19.57
CA SER A 90 15.96 -18.73 -20.93
C SER A 90 17.44 -18.42 -21.17
N TYR A 91 17.79 -18.27 -22.45
CA TYR A 91 19.11 -17.80 -22.84
C TYR A 91 19.25 -16.30 -22.52
N ARG A 92 20.26 -15.97 -21.72
CA ARG A 92 20.60 -14.61 -21.30
C ARG A 92 21.87 -14.14 -21.98
N ILE A 93 21.95 -12.83 -22.27
CA ILE A 93 23.13 -12.21 -22.84
C ILE A 93 24.27 -12.20 -21.81
N LEU A 94 25.47 -12.62 -22.21
CA LEU A 94 26.67 -12.46 -21.39
C LEU A 94 27.04 -10.97 -21.28
N MET A 95 27.44 -10.49 -20.10
CA MET A 95 27.78 -9.07 -19.88
C MET A 95 28.89 -8.56 -20.81
N ASP A 96 29.79 -9.44 -21.27
CA ASP A 96 30.83 -9.09 -22.24
C ASP A 96 30.30 -8.93 -23.68
N GLY A 97 29.01 -9.20 -23.90
CA GLY A 97 28.33 -9.09 -25.18
C GLY A 97 28.68 -10.19 -26.19
N ARG A 98 29.44 -11.22 -25.80
CA ARG A 98 30.04 -12.19 -26.74
C ARG A 98 29.23 -13.48 -26.91
N GLY A 99 28.02 -13.55 -26.38
CA GLY A 99 27.14 -14.71 -26.59
C GLY A 99 25.98 -14.76 -25.61
N PHE A 100 25.28 -15.89 -25.64
CA PHE A 100 24.19 -16.19 -24.74
C PHE A 100 24.55 -17.39 -23.86
N THR A 101 24.15 -17.37 -22.60
CA THR A 101 24.23 -18.50 -21.68
C THR A 101 22.83 -18.89 -21.22
N TRP A 102 22.58 -20.18 -21.08
CA TRP A 102 21.37 -20.64 -20.42
C TRP A 102 21.38 -20.21 -18.95
N SER A 103 20.25 -19.68 -18.49
CA SER A 103 20.00 -19.41 -17.08
C SER A 103 18.75 -20.14 -16.65
N ASP A 104 18.89 -21.03 -15.67
CA ASP A 104 17.76 -21.74 -15.08
C ASP A 104 16.75 -20.76 -14.48
N GLY A 105 15.48 -21.01 -14.71
CA GLY A 105 14.39 -20.34 -14.01
C GLY A 105 14.16 -20.93 -12.61
N PRO A 106 13.27 -20.33 -11.80
CA PRO A 106 13.01 -20.71 -10.42
C PRO A 106 12.50 -22.16 -10.28
N LEU A 107 11.71 -22.66 -11.24
CA LEU A 107 11.26 -24.06 -11.23
C LEU A 107 12.42 -25.01 -11.53
N THR A 108 13.20 -24.73 -12.58
CA THR A 108 14.34 -25.56 -12.96
C THR A 108 15.41 -25.63 -11.86
N SER A 109 15.73 -24.48 -11.25
CA SER A 109 16.66 -24.41 -10.13
C SER A 109 16.17 -25.21 -8.92
N ALA A 110 14.86 -25.17 -8.62
CA ALA A 110 14.27 -25.92 -7.52
C ALA A 110 14.30 -27.44 -7.79
N ILE A 111 13.99 -27.87 -9.01
CA ILE A 111 14.06 -29.27 -9.46
C ILE A 111 15.48 -29.82 -9.31
N ARG A 112 16.49 -29.11 -9.83
CA ARG A 112 17.90 -29.53 -9.73
C ARG A 112 18.40 -29.63 -8.29
N SER A 113 17.97 -28.70 -7.44
CA SER A 113 18.44 -28.62 -6.06
C SER A 113 17.63 -29.48 -5.08
N GLY A 114 16.54 -30.11 -5.54
CA GLY A 114 15.64 -30.88 -4.67
C GLY A 114 14.88 -30.00 -3.67
N HIS A 115 14.63 -28.73 -3.99
CA HIS A 115 13.94 -27.78 -3.11
C HIS A 115 12.42 -27.87 -3.25
N SER A 116 11.68 -27.37 -2.25
CA SER A 116 10.24 -27.16 -2.38
C SER A 116 9.97 -25.97 -3.32
N PHE A 117 9.17 -26.18 -4.37
CA PHE A 117 8.68 -25.13 -5.26
C PHE A 117 7.24 -24.76 -4.90
N VAL A 118 7.01 -23.50 -4.53
CA VAL A 118 5.70 -22.94 -4.18
C VAL A 118 5.19 -22.10 -5.35
N ALA A 119 4.21 -22.66 -6.04
CA ALA A 119 3.44 -22.04 -7.12
C ALA A 119 2.26 -21.26 -6.53
N ASP A 120 2.46 -19.97 -6.26
CA ASP A 120 1.48 -19.12 -5.60
C ASP A 120 0.45 -18.55 -6.60
N GLU A 121 -0.84 -18.53 -6.24
CA GLU A 121 -1.95 -18.06 -7.09
C GLU A 121 -1.99 -18.71 -8.50
N MET A 122 -1.78 -20.03 -8.60
CA MET A 122 -1.72 -20.76 -9.88
C MET A 122 -2.92 -20.47 -10.80
N ASN A 123 -4.09 -20.20 -10.24
CA ASN A 123 -5.31 -19.95 -11.01
C ASN A 123 -5.38 -18.59 -11.72
N LEU A 124 -4.41 -17.70 -11.49
CA LEU A 124 -4.25 -16.46 -12.26
C LEU A 124 -3.51 -16.67 -13.58
N CYS A 125 -2.79 -17.79 -13.73
CA CYS A 125 -2.03 -18.08 -14.94
C CYS A 125 -2.90 -18.68 -16.05
N PRO A 126 -2.62 -18.38 -17.33
CA PRO A 126 -3.23 -19.10 -18.44
C PRO A 126 -2.98 -20.62 -18.34
N PRO A 127 -4.01 -21.48 -18.42
CA PRO A 127 -3.85 -22.91 -18.15
C PRO A 127 -2.87 -23.66 -19.06
N HIS A 128 -2.60 -23.14 -20.26
CA HIS A 128 -1.63 -23.74 -21.18
C HIS A 128 -0.18 -23.63 -20.66
N ILE A 129 0.13 -22.58 -19.90
CA ILE A 129 1.43 -22.41 -19.23
C ILE A 129 1.57 -23.45 -18.12
N ILE A 130 0.51 -23.70 -17.35
CA ILE A 130 0.55 -24.73 -16.30
C ILE A 130 0.70 -26.12 -16.88
N LYS A 131 -0.01 -26.41 -17.98
CA LYS A 131 0.12 -27.67 -18.72
C LYS A 131 1.54 -27.90 -19.26
N ARG A 132 2.31 -26.85 -19.55
CA ARG A 132 3.69 -26.96 -20.07
C ARG A 132 4.61 -27.76 -19.14
N PHE A 133 4.38 -27.69 -17.83
CA PHE A 133 5.18 -28.39 -16.82
C PHE A 133 4.46 -29.61 -16.22
N SER A 134 3.52 -30.22 -16.96
CA SER A 134 2.77 -31.36 -16.43
C SER A 134 3.58 -32.60 -16.11
N THR A 135 4.66 -32.82 -16.84
CA THR A 135 5.60 -33.91 -16.59
C THR A 135 6.27 -33.79 -15.23
N VAL A 136 6.37 -32.57 -14.66
CA VAL A 136 6.98 -32.35 -13.33
C VAL A 136 6.12 -33.00 -12.25
N TYR A 137 4.81 -32.79 -12.31
CA TYR A 137 3.87 -33.32 -11.33
C TYR A 137 3.32 -34.72 -11.68
N GLU A 138 3.38 -35.14 -12.95
CA GLU A 138 2.93 -36.47 -13.39
C GLU A 138 4.06 -37.53 -13.37
N SER A 139 5.27 -37.17 -13.79
CA SER A 139 6.38 -38.12 -14.04
C SER A 139 7.71 -37.69 -13.42
N ALA A 140 7.72 -36.67 -12.56
CA ALA A 140 8.90 -36.17 -11.86
C ALA A 140 10.09 -35.79 -12.76
N TYR A 141 9.81 -35.20 -13.93
CA TYR A 141 10.84 -34.60 -14.77
C TYR A 141 10.36 -33.34 -15.50
N LEU A 142 11.28 -32.46 -15.85
CA LEU A 142 11.08 -31.30 -16.71
C LEU A 142 11.89 -31.46 -18.00
N GLU A 143 11.27 -31.23 -19.14
CA GLU A 143 11.96 -31.14 -20.44
C GLU A 143 12.23 -29.67 -20.78
N LEU A 144 13.49 -29.32 -21.01
CA LEU A 144 13.96 -27.95 -21.30
C LEU A 144 13.81 -27.59 -22.79
N ILE A 145 12.58 -27.55 -23.29
CA ILE A 145 12.29 -27.24 -24.70
C ILE A 145 12.83 -25.86 -25.09
N GLU A 146 12.75 -24.89 -24.18
CA GLU A 146 13.25 -23.52 -24.34
C GLU A 146 14.78 -23.45 -24.33
N GLY A 147 15.44 -24.50 -23.86
CA GLY A 147 16.90 -24.62 -23.72
C GLY A 147 17.52 -25.56 -24.75
N ASP A 148 18.07 -26.68 -24.28
CA ASP A 148 18.78 -27.67 -25.08
C ASP A 148 17.95 -28.94 -25.34
N SER A 149 16.65 -28.91 -25.02
CA SER A 149 15.74 -30.06 -25.05
C SER A 149 16.15 -31.22 -24.14
N SER A 150 17.03 -30.97 -23.15
CA SER A 150 17.40 -32.00 -22.16
C SER A 150 16.26 -32.27 -21.18
N ARG A 151 16.31 -33.45 -20.56
CA ARG A 151 15.41 -33.84 -19.47
C ARG A 151 16.12 -33.75 -18.14
N ILE A 152 15.50 -33.04 -17.20
CA ILE A 152 15.96 -32.92 -15.82
C ILE A 152 14.97 -33.67 -14.95
N TYR A 153 15.46 -34.64 -14.20
CA TYR A 153 14.68 -35.36 -13.21
C TYR A 153 14.63 -34.57 -11.89
N CYS A 154 13.49 -34.61 -11.21
CA CYS A 154 13.33 -33.99 -9.90
C CYS A 154 14.33 -34.58 -8.90
N GLY A 155 15.13 -33.72 -8.27
CA GLY A 155 16.08 -34.10 -7.24
C GLY A 155 15.38 -34.70 -6.01
N GLU A 156 16.12 -35.50 -5.24
CA GLU A 156 15.60 -36.08 -3.99
C GLU A 156 15.14 -34.97 -3.04
N GLY A 157 13.89 -35.06 -2.57
CA GLY A 157 13.29 -34.08 -1.68
C GLY A 157 12.51 -32.96 -2.37
N PHE A 158 12.54 -32.86 -3.71
CA PHE A 158 11.73 -31.89 -4.46
C PHE A 158 10.24 -32.07 -4.17
N ASN A 159 9.55 -30.98 -3.87
CA ASN A 159 8.10 -30.96 -3.66
C ASN A 159 7.49 -29.86 -4.52
N PHE A 160 6.40 -30.17 -5.23
CA PHE A 160 5.62 -29.16 -5.94
C PHE A 160 4.37 -28.81 -5.13
N ILE A 161 4.27 -27.56 -4.68
CA ILE A 161 3.13 -27.07 -3.90
C ILE A 161 2.46 -25.92 -4.63
N GLY A 162 1.21 -26.10 -5.04
CA GLY A 162 0.36 -25.04 -5.57
C GLY A 162 -0.47 -24.37 -4.48
N THR A 163 -0.74 -23.09 -4.63
CA THR A 163 -1.76 -22.37 -3.85
C THR A 163 -2.73 -21.68 -4.81
N GLN A 164 -3.99 -21.57 -4.38
CA GLN A 164 -4.97 -20.75 -5.07
C GLN A 164 -6.03 -20.27 -4.08
N ASN A 165 -6.67 -19.15 -4.41
CA ASN A 165 -7.94 -18.79 -3.79
C ASN A 165 -9.11 -19.38 -4.58
N PRO A 166 -10.26 -19.67 -3.94
CA PRO A 166 -11.47 -20.10 -4.62
C PRO A 166 -11.88 -19.14 -5.76
N ALA A 167 -12.51 -19.68 -6.79
CA ALA A 167 -12.95 -18.90 -7.96
C ALA A 167 -14.21 -18.06 -7.68
N GLU A 168 -14.99 -18.38 -6.66
CA GLU A 168 -16.20 -17.64 -6.30
C GLU A 168 -15.84 -16.31 -5.58
N GLY A 169 -16.40 -15.19 -6.05
CA GLY A 169 -16.33 -13.89 -5.36
C GLY A 169 -15.13 -12.97 -5.68
N PHE A 170 -14.18 -13.41 -6.51
CA PHE A 170 -12.99 -12.64 -6.90
C PHE A 170 -12.91 -12.43 -8.42
N GLU A 171 -12.72 -11.17 -8.85
CA GLU A 171 -12.57 -10.82 -10.27
C GLU A 171 -11.30 -11.46 -10.87
N GLY A 172 -11.39 -12.01 -12.08
CA GLY A 172 -10.26 -12.58 -12.84
C GLY A 172 -9.90 -14.05 -12.52
N ARG A 173 -10.42 -14.63 -11.43
CA ARG A 173 -10.06 -16.00 -11.02
C ARG A 173 -10.92 -17.05 -11.71
N LYS A 174 -10.29 -18.03 -12.35
CA LYS A 174 -10.95 -19.21 -12.93
C LYS A 174 -10.51 -20.48 -12.20
N PRO A 175 -11.36 -21.50 -12.06
CA PRO A 175 -10.92 -22.77 -11.51
C PRO A 175 -9.84 -23.38 -12.42
N LEU A 176 -8.81 -23.99 -11.81
CA LEU A 176 -7.85 -24.78 -12.56
C LEU A 176 -8.56 -25.94 -13.28
N PRO A 177 -8.26 -26.21 -14.57
CA PRO A 177 -8.86 -27.31 -15.30
C PRO A 177 -8.64 -28.67 -14.64
N PHE A 178 -9.62 -29.57 -14.77
CA PHE A 178 -9.56 -30.92 -14.21
C PHE A 178 -8.31 -31.71 -14.64
N ASP A 179 -7.89 -31.55 -15.90
CA ASP A 179 -6.69 -32.20 -16.43
C ASP A 179 -5.41 -31.85 -15.66
N ILE A 180 -5.41 -30.72 -14.95
CA ILE A 180 -4.30 -30.26 -14.11
C ILE A 180 -4.55 -30.71 -12.66
N THR A 181 -5.72 -30.39 -12.11
CA THR A 181 -6.01 -30.64 -10.69
C THR A 181 -6.00 -32.12 -10.32
N ARG A 182 -6.26 -33.03 -11.27
CA ARG A 182 -6.19 -34.49 -11.05
C ARG A 182 -4.83 -35.00 -10.57
N PHE A 183 -3.75 -34.26 -10.81
CA PHE A 183 -2.39 -34.62 -10.39
C PHE A 183 -2.03 -34.14 -8.98
N PHE A 184 -2.89 -33.35 -8.35
CA PHE A 184 -2.65 -32.75 -7.06
C PHE A 184 -3.49 -33.41 -5.97
N SER A 185 -2.87 -33.59 -4.80
CA SER A 185 -3.62 -33.80 -3.56
C SER A 185 -4.17 -32.45 -3.11
N VAL A 186 -5.48 -32.25 -3.23
CA VAL A 186 -6.13 -30.99 -2.89
C VAL A 186 -6.42 -30.93 -1.40
N VAL A 187 -5.93 -29.88 -0.74
CA VAL A 187 -6.18 -29.59 0.67
C VAL A 187 -6.92 -28.27 0.78
N PHE A 188 -8.16 -28.31 1.28
CA PHE A 188 -8.93 -27.12 1.58
C PHE A 188 -8.52 -26.57 2.95
N ILE A 189 -8.25 -25.27 3.01
CA ILE A 189 -7.90 -24.54 4.23
C ILE A 189 -9.07 -23.61 4.54
N ASP A 190 -9.84 -24.00 5.54
CA ASP A 190 -11.02 -23.25 5.97
C ASP A 190 -10.64 -21.98 6.76
N PRO A 191 -11.50 -20.95 6.77
CA PRO A 191 -11.35 -19.81 7.65
C PRO A 191 -11.33 -20.24 9.13
N HIS A 192 -10.49 -19.58 9.93
CA HIS A 192 -10.40 -19.82 11.37
C HIS A 192 -11.71 -19.47 12.08
N THR A 193 -12.14 -20.31 13.02
CA THR A 193 -13.30 -20.00 13.87
C THR A 193 -12.95 -18.88 14.87
N PRO A 194 -13.93 -18.16 15.44
CA PRO A 194 -13.66 -17.12 16.43
C PRO A 194 -12.84 -17.63 17.63
N ASP A 195 -13.14 -18.84 18.12
CA ASP A 195 -12.41 -19.47 19.22
C ASP A 195 -10.96 -19.78 18.85
N GLU A 196 -10.73 -20.21 17.60
CA GLU A 196 -9.39 -20.46 17.09
C GLU A 196 -8.59 -19.15 16.95
N ILE A 197 -9.21 -18.10 16.40
CA ILE A 197 -8.59 -16.77 16.32
C ILE A 197 -8.23 -16.29 17.74
N LEU A 198 -9.11 -16.46 18.71
CA LEU A 198 -8.85 -16.11 20.11
C LEU A 198 -7.65 -16.88 20.67
N PHE A 199 -7.58 -18.19 20.42
CA PHE A 199 -6.44 -19.01 20.84
C PHE A 199 -5.12 -18.52 20.22
N ILE A 200 -5.12 -18.22 18.92
CA ILE A 200 -3.96 -17.68 18.20
C ILE A 200 -3.54 -16.35 18.81
N LEU A 201 -4.46 -15.41 18.99
CA LEU A 201 -4.15 -14.08 19.52
C LEU A 201 -3.68 -14.13 20.98
N LYS A 202 -4.24 -15.00 21.83
CA LYS A 202 -3.77 -15.18 23.22
C LYS A 202 -2.33 -15.69 23.28
N LYS A 203 -1.92 -16.53 22.32
CA LYS A 203 -0.54 -17.05 22.22
C LYS A 203 0.43 -15.99 21.72
N LEU A 204 0.02 -15.19 20.74
CA LEU A 204 0.86 -14.13 20.16
C LEU A 204 0.96 -12.89 21.06
N TYR A 205 -0.12 -12.55 21.78
CA TYR A 205 -0.24 -11.34 22.58
C TYR A 205 -0.69 -11.65 24.02
N PRO A 206 0.10 -12.40 24.80
CA PRO A 206 -0.27 -12.84 26.15
C PRO A 206 -0.43 -11.68 27.15
N ALA A 207 0.10 -10.51 26.84
CA ALA A 207 -0.03 -9.30 27.66
C ALA A 207 -1.38 -8.59 27.49
N LEU A 208 -2.12 -8.84 26.40
CA LEU A 208 -3.45 -8.27 26.19
C LEU A 208 -4.51 -9.10 26.94
N SER A 209 -5.49 -8.43 27.53
CA SER A 209 -6.57 -9.11 28.25
C SER A 209 -7.44 -9.92 27.29
N GLU A 210 -7.96 -11.04 27.76
CA GLU A 210 -8.84 -11.90 26.96
C GLU A 210 -10.12 -11.19 26.52
N SER A 211 -10.68 -10.32 27.37
CA SER A 211 -11.85 -9.51 27.03
C SER A 211 -11.57 -8.56 25.85
N LEU A 212 -10.41 -7.91 25.85
CA LEU A 212 -10.00 -7.02 24.76
C LEU A 212 -9.80 -7.79 23.44
N LEU A 213 -9.15 -8.96 23.50
CA LEU A 213 -8.97 -9.82 22.33
C LEU A 213 -10.31 -10.28 21.75
N GLN A 214 -11.26 -10.66 22.61
CA GLN A 214 -12.61 -11.02 22.18
C GLN A 214 -13.34 -9.84 21.53
N SER A 215 -13.22 -8.63 22.07
CA SER A 215 -13.79 -7.42 21.44
C SER A 215 -13.17 -7.14 20.07
N CYS A 216 -11.84 -7.27 19.93
CA CYS A 216 -11.18 -7.15 18.63
C CYS A 216 -11.75 -8.12 17.59
N ILE A 217 -11.92 -9.39 17.99
CA ILE A 217 -12.46 -10.44 17.11
C ILE A 217 -13.90 -10.14 16.72
N ARG A 218 -14.77 -9.79 17.68
CA ARG A 218 -16.17 -9.46 17.40
C ARG A 218 -16.31 -8.30 16.44
N ILE A 219 -15.59 -7.19 16.68
CA ILE A 219 -15.60 -6.01 15.82
C ILE A 219 -15.14 -6.38 14.39
N SER A 220 -14.04 -7.13 14.28
CA SER A 220 -13.50 -7.51 12.97
C SER A 220 -14.43 -8.41 12.18
N LEU A 221 -15.02 -9.43 12.82
CA LEU A 221 -15.91 -10.39 12.16
C LEU A 221 -17.25 -9.75 11.79
N GLU A 222 -17.81 -8.93 12.66
CA GLU A 222 -19.04 -8.20 12.38
C GLU A 222 -18.84 -7.19 11.24
N THR A 223 -17.71 -6.47 11.24
CA THR A 223 -17.34 -5.57 10.13
C THR A 223 -17.23 -6.33 8.81
N GLU A 224 -16.50 -7.45 8.77
CA GLU A 224 -16.36 -8.26 7.56
C GLU A 224 -17.73 -8.81 7.09
N THR A 225 -18.56 -9.28 8.01
CA THR A 225 -19.92 -9.76 7.70
C THR A 225 -20.76 -8.66 7.07
N ARG A 226 -20.70 -7.44 7.60
CA ARG A 226 -21.43 -6.29 7.04
C ARG A 226 -20.90 -5.87 5.66
N VAL A 227 -19.59 -5.98 5.41
CA VAL A 227 -18.99 -5.74 4.09
C VAL A 227 -19.43 -6.81 3.08
N VAL A 228 -19.34 -8.09 3.44
CA VAL A 228 -19.71 -9.21 2.56
C VAL A 228 -21.20 -9.21 2.22
N THR A 229 -22.06 -8.90 3.19
CA THR A 229 -23.51 -8.77 2.98
C THR A 229 -23.92 -7.49 2.25
N GLY A 230 -22.97 -6.59 1.97
CA GLY A 230 -23.22 -5.32 1.29
C GLY A 230 -24.00 -4.30 2.13
N LYS A 231 -24.00 -4.45 3.46
CA LYS A 231 -24.49 -3.43 4.40
C LYS A 231 -23.51 -2.26 4.51
N LEU A 232 -22.21 -2.55 4.48
CA LEU A 232 -21.13 -1.56 4.44
C LEU A 232 -20.47 -1.52 3.07
N GLY A 233 -20.01 -0.33 2.65
CA GLY A 233 -19.33 -0.14 1.36
C GLY A 233 -20.26 -0.31 0.17
N LYS A 234 -21.59 -0.24 0.39
CA LYS A 234 -22.58 -0.46 -0.66
C LYS A 234 -22.43 0.60 -1.76
N GLY A 235 -22.18 0.16 -3.00
CA GLY A 235 -21.98 1.08 -4.13
C GLY A 235 -20.63 1.80 -4.09
N ASP A 236 -19.75 1.44 -3.17
CA ASP A 236 -18.34 1.74 -3.29
C ASP A 236 -17.69 0.76 -4.28
N LEU A 237 -16.86 1.27 -5.18
CA LEU A 237 -16.11 0.47 -6.15
C LEU A 237 -14.80 -0.09 -5.58
N GLU A 238 -14.30 0.47 -4.48
CA GLU A 238 -13.25 -0.20 -3.71
C GLU A 238 -13.91 -1.12 -2.70
N LYS A 239 -13.51 -2.39 -2.73
CA LYS A 239 -14.07 -3.41 -1.85
C LYS A 239 -13.16 -3.56 -0.63
N TYR A 240 -13.75 -3.46 0.55
CA TYR A 240 -13.08 -3.67 1.82
C TYR A 240 -12.91 -5.18 2.10
N HIS A 241 -11.92 -5.52 2.93
CA HIS A 241 -11.73 -6.88 3.41
C HIS A 241 -10.90 -6.84 4.70
N PHE A 242 -11.40 -7.44 5.77
CA PHE A 242 -10.76 -7.49 7.08
C PHE A 242 -10.46 -8.94 7.43
N ASN A 243 -9.19 -9.23 7.71
CA ASN A 243 -8.75 -10.59 8.06
C ASN A 243 -7.81 -10.57 9.27
N ILE A 244 -7.26 -11.74 9.63
CA ILE A 244 -6.38 -11.88 10.80
C ILE A 244 -5.12 -11.00 10.73
N ARG A 245 -4.68 -10.56 9.54
CA ARG A 245 -3.57 -9.60 9.39
C ARG A 245 -3.96 -8.24 9.97
N ASN A 246 -5.18 -7.77 9.73
CA ASN A 246 -5.68 -6.53 10.33
C ASN A 246 -5.73 -6.64 11.85
N LEU A 247 -6.22 -7.77 12.37
CA LEU A 247 -6.24 -8.06 13.82
C LEU A 247 -4.84 -8.06 14.43
N LYS A 248 -3.86 -8.69 13.76
CA LYS A 248 -2.45 -8.67 14.22
C LYS A 248 -1.89 -7.26 14.27
N LYS A 249 -2.11 -6.44 13.23
CA LYS A 249 -1.70 -5.03 13.24
C LYS A 249 -2.32 -4.27 14.41
N LEU A 250 -3.64 -4.40 14.62
CA LEU A 250 -4.33 -3.77 15.74
C LEU A 250 -3.76 -4.22 17.10
N CYS A 251 -3.54 -5.52 17.31
CA CYS A 251 -2.96 -6.04 18.55
C CYS A 251 -1.54 -5.51 18.80
N ASN A 252 -0.70 -5.44 17.74
CA ASN A 252 0.62 -4.82 17.83
C ASN A 252 0.53 -3.37 18.30
N ARG A 253 -0.43 -2.60 17.76
CA ARG A 253 -0.63 -1.19 18.16
C ARG A 253 -1.12 -1.05 19.59
N LEU A 254 -2.14 -1.81 19.98
CA LEU A 254 -2.68 -1.81 21.34
C LEU A 254 -1.59 -2.14 22.37
N LEU A 255 -0.75 -3.12 22.08
CA LEU A 255 0.35 -3.51 22.95
C LEU A 255 1.48 -2.46 22.97
N GLY A 256 1.92 -1.99 21.81
CA GLY A 256 3.05 -1.06 21.70
C GLY A 256 2.76 0.33 22.23
N LEU A 257 1.52 0.82 22.08
CA LEU A 257 1.08 2.10 22.63
C LEU A 257 0.63 1.99 24.10
N LYS A 258 0.66 0.79 24.69
CA LYS A 258 0.15 0.51 26.04
C LYS A 258 -1.25 1.08 26.22
N ALA A 259 -2.15 0.71 25.32
CA ALA A 259 -3.54 1.17 25.30
C ALA A 259 -4.33 0.53 26.45
N ASP A 260 -3.98 0.89 27.69
CA ASP A 260 -4.58 0.36 28.92
C ASP A 260 -5.94 1.00 29.22
N THR A 261 -6.22 2.17 28.63
CA THR A 261 -7.48 2.90 28.81
C THR A 261 -8.44 2.66 27.66
N SER A 262 -9.75 2.74 27.95
CA SER A 262 -10.81 2.54 26.95
C SER A 262 -10.73 3.55 25.81
N GLU A 263 -10.26 4.77 26.07
CA GLU A 263 -10.14 5.85 25.09
C GLU A 263 -9.04 5.55 24.06
N LEU A 264 -7.87 5.07 24.51
CA LEU A 264 -6.78 4.69 23.61
C LEU A 264 -7.14 3.45 22.78
N GLN A 265 -7.83 2.48 23.40
CA GLN A 265 -8.37 1.32 22.67
C GLN A 265 -9.37 1.77 21.61
N PHE A 266 -10.31 2.65 21.97
CA PHE A 266 -11.30 3.20 21.05
C PHE A 266 -10.65 3.94 19.87
N ARG A 267 -9.60 4.72 20.11
CA ARG A 267 -8.83 5.40 19.05
C ARG A 267 -8.25 4.41 18.04
N GLU A 268 -7.64 3.32 18.49
CA GLU A 268 -7.08 2.33 17.56
C GLU A 268 -8.17 1.54 16.84
N PHE A 269 -9.29 1.21 17.50
CA PHE A 269 -10.45 0.64 16.81
C PHE A 269 -11.00 1.56 15.73
N TRP A 270 -11.11 2.86 16.03
CA TRP A 270 -11.54 3.89 15.09
C TRP A 270 -10.64 3.92 13.84
N ASN A 271 -9.32 3.94 14.05
CA ASN A 271 -8.34 3.98 12.97
C ASN A 271 -8.44 2.77 12.03
N PHE A 272 -8.80 1.58 12.51
CA PHE A 272 -8.92 0.38 11.69
C PHE A 272 -10.31 0.14 11.11
N TYR A 273 -11.37 0.50 11.82
CA TYR A 273 -12.73 0.06 11.49
C TYR A 273 -13.71 1.19 11.20
N VAL A 274 -13.30 2.45 11.32
CA VAL A 274 -14.11 3.62 10.92
C VAL A 274 -13.43 4.37 9.79
N GLU A 275 -12.19 4.82 10.01
CA GLU A 275 -11.46 5.66 9.05
C GLU A 275 -11.32 5.10 7.64
N PRO A 276 -11.10 3.78 7.43
CA PRO A 276 -10.94 3.27 6.07
C PRO A 276 -12.18 3.40 5.21
N PHE A 277 -13.37 3.57 5.80
CA PHE A 277 -14.61 3.74 5.05
C PHE A 277 -14.73 5.16 4.51
N ARG A 278 -15.05 5.30 3.22
CA ARG A 278 -15.20 6.61 2.59
C ARG A 278 -16.54 7.28 2.81
N LYS A 279 -17.61 6.49 2.95
CA LYS A 279 -18.96 7.01 3.12
C LYS A 279 -19.23 7.36 4.56
N LYS A 280 -19.88 8.50 4.79
CA LYS A 280 -20.24 8.93 6.13
C LYS A 280 -21.21 7.94 6.79
N GLU A 281 -22.16 7.42 6.03
CA GLU A 281 -23.14 6.45 6.53
C GLU A 281 -22.46 5.15 7.01
N ASP A 282 -21.45 4.68 6.25
CA ASP A 282 -20.67 3.50 6.65
C ASP A 282 -19.86 3.77 7.92
N ARG A 283 -19.28 4.98 8.07
CA ARG A 283 -18.59 5.39 9.30
C ARG A 283 -19.54 5.42 10.48
N ASP A 284 -20.73 6.00 10.32
CA ASP A 284 -21.73 6.11 11.39
C ASP A 284 -22.14 4.72 11.91
N PHE A 285 -22.40 3.75 11.02
CA PHE A 285 -22.70 2.36 11.41
C PHE A 285 -21.56 1.67 12.17
N GLN A 286 -20.32 2.02 11.84
CA GLN A 286 -19.14 1.47 12.51
C GLN A 286 -18.91 2.13 13.86
N ILE A 287 -19.18 3.42 13.99
CA ILE A 287 -19.14 4.13 15.27
C ILE A 287 -20.13 3.51 16.25
N GLU A 288 -21.37 3.23 15.81
CA GLU A 288 -22.37 2.54 16.62
C GLU A 288 -21.88 1.16 17.10
N LEU A 289 -21.25 0.38 16.21
CA LEU A 289 -20.65 -0.90 16.56
C LEU A 289 -19.56 -0.74 17.63
N LEU A 290 -18.61 0.17 17.43
CA LEU A 290 -17.52 0.41 18.38
C LEU A 290 -18.02 0.87 19.76
N LEU A 291 -19.00 1.77 19.79
CA LEU A 291 -19.61 2.25 21.04
C LEU A 291 -20.29 1.11 21.80
N SER A 292 -21.06 0.28 21.08
CA SER A 292 -21.75 -0.88 21.67
C SER A 292 -20.77 -1.90 22.29
N GLU A 293 -19.67 -2.21 21.60
CA GLU A 293 -18.65 -3.17 22.05
C GLU A 293 -17.77 -2.62 23.16
N SER A 294 -17.50 -1.32 23.17
CA SER A 294 -16.71 -0.64 24.21
C SER A 294 -17.53 -0.31 25.45
N GLY A 295 -18.86 -0.50 25.42
CA GLY A 295 -19.77 -0.10 26.49
C GLY A 295 -19.88 1.43 26.67
N LEU A 296 -19.45 2.20 25.67
CA LEU A 296 -19.45 3.66 25.70
C LEU A 296 -20.76 4.19 25.10
N LYS A 297 -21.32 5.24 25.71
CA LYS A 297 -22.52 5.91 25.19
C LYS A 297 -22.21 6.98 24.16
N VAL A 298 -21.02 7.56 24.22
CA VAL A 298 -20.56 8.66 23.38
C VAL A 298 -19.12 8.40 22.97
N VAL A 299 -18.75 8.95 21.82
CA VAL A 299 -17.36 8.93 21.35
C VAL A 299 -16.50 9.65 22.39
N PRO A 300 -15.43 9.00 22.91
CA PRO A 300 -14.54 9.64 23.87
C PRO A 300 -13.84 10.84 23.22
N GLU A 301 -13.60 11.88 24.02
CA GLU A 301 -12.86 13.04 23.57
C GLU A 301 -11.38 12.64 23.43
N LEU A 302 -10.89 12.62 22.20
CA LEU A 302 -9.51 12.27 21.88
C LEU A 302 -8.63 13.54 21.93
N PRO A 303 -7.40 13.45 22.46
CA PRO A 303 -6.51 14.60 22.51
C PRO A 303 -6.17 15.07 21.10
N GLU A 304 -6.26 16.39 20.87
CA GLU A 304 -5.84 16.96 19.59
C GLU A 304 -4.37 16.65 19.32
N PRO A 305 -4.01 16.23 18.09
CA PRO A 305 -2.62 15.89 17.80
C PRO A 305 -1.72 17.11 17.88
N SER A 306 -0.60 16.93 18.58
CA SER A 306 0.44 17.95 18.76
C SER A 306 1.81 17.38 18.40
N PHE A 307 2.65 18.22 17.80
CA PHE A 307 3.98 17.84 17.31
C PHE A 307 5.07 18.47 18.16
N GLN A 308 6.03 17.67 18.61
CA GLN A 308 7.19 18.14 19.36
C GLN A 308 8.44 17.42 18.88
N VAL A 309 9.55 18.16 18.73
CA VAL A 309 10.84 17.60 18.31
C VAL A 309 11.84 17.76 19.43
N HIS A 310 12.35 16.64 19.96
CA HIS A 310 13.34 16.65 21.03
C HIS A 310 14.08 15.31 21.15
N LYS A 311 15.38 15.35 21.49
CA LYS A 311 16.22 14.16 21.78
C LYS A 311 16.30 13.16 20.62
N GLY A 312 16.29 13.64 19.38
CA GLY A 312 16.35 12.78 18.19
C GLY A 312 15.04 12.05 17.90
N PHE A 313 13.91 12.52 18.44
CA PHE A 313 12.58 12.01 18.11
C PHE A 313 11.62 13.14 17.72
N LEU A 314 10.73 12.82 16.78
CA LEU A 314 9.48 13.52 16.58
C LEU A 314 8.39 12.80 17.39
N TYR A 315 7.75 13.55 18.27
CA TYR A 315 6.59 13.12 19.02
C TYR A 315 5.32 13.67 18.36
N CYS A 316 4.37 12.77 18.09
CA CYS A 316 2.99 13.12 17.72
C CYS A 316 2.07 12.48 18.75
N ASN A 317 1.66 13.24 19.77
CA ASN A 317 1.02 12.68 20.98
C ASN A 317 1.89 11.56 21.60
N ASP A 318 1.36 10.33 21.70
CA ASP A 318 2.00 9.11 22.21
C ASP A 318 2.83 8.35 21.16
N LYS A 319 3.03 8.93 19.97
CA LYS A 319 3.80 8.30 18.89
C LYS A 319 5.21 8.85 18.85
N GLU A 320 6.17 7.95 18.68
CA GLU A 320 7.59 8.27 18.69
C GLU A 320 8.22 7.88 17.35
N ILE A 321 8.72 8.86 16.61
CA ILE A 321 9.37 8.64 15.32
C ILE A 321 10.84 9.03 15.43
N PRO A 322 11.79 8.10 15.20
CA PRO A 322 13.21 8.41 15.22
C PRO A 322 13.56 9.38 14.07
N ILE A 323 14.33 10.40 14.38
CA ILE A 323 14.81 11.40 13.41
C ILE A 323 16.32 11.53 13.50
N ARG A 324 16.98 11.62 12.33
CA ARG A 324 18.43 11.79 12.25
C ARG A 324 18.88 13.25 12.36
N ASP A 325 17.99 14.19 12.00
CA ASP A 325 18.27 15.63 11.95
C ASP A 325 17.08 16.41 12.56
N GLU A 326 17.28 16.95 13.77
CA GLU A 326 16.25 17.73 14.47
C GLU A 326 15.95 19.07 13.79
N ASP A 327 16.95 19.71 13.19
CA ASP A 327 16.78 21.02 12.58
C ASP A 327 15.99 20.89 11.27
N LYS A 328 16.27 19.84 10.49
CA LYS A 328 15.45 19.47 9.33
C LYS A 328 14.01 19.16 9.75
N ALA A 329 13.80 18.39 10.81
CA ALA A 329 12.46 18.06 11.28
C ALA A 329 11.65 19.29 11.74
N LYS A 330 12.27 20.19 12.53
CA LYS A 330 11.66 21.46 12.96
C LYS A 330 11.34 22.36 11.78
N ARG A 331 12.23 22.42 10.78
CA ARG A 331 12.01 23.17 9.55
C ARG A 331 10.80 22.64 8.76
N LEU A 332 10.73 21.33 8.51
CA LEU A 332 9.61 20.71 7.81
C LEU A 332 8.26 20.98 8.50
N LEU A 333 8.20 20.86 9.84
CA LEU A 333 6.99 21.20 10.60
C LEU A 333 6.58 22.67 10.47
N SER A 334 7.56 23.57 10.28
CA SER A 334 7.31 25.01 10.14
C SER A 334 6.96 25.46 8.72
N GLU A 335 7.15 24.61 7.72
CA GLU A 335 6.88 24.89 6.30
C GLU A 335 5.51 24.35 5.83
N VAL A 336 4.89 23.48 6.63
CA VAL A 336 3.65 22.78 6.27
C VAL A 336 2.47 23.28 7.10
N PRO A 337 1.34 23.70 6.49
CA PRO A 337 0.14 24.05 7.22
C PRO A 337 -0.51 22.80 7.80
N LEU A 338 -0.77 22.81 9.12
CA LEU A 338 -1.31 21.68 9.86
C LEU A 338 -2.60 22.06 10.60
N PRO A 339 -3.71 22.33 9.89
CA PRO A 339 -5.04 22.41 10.48
C PRO A 339 -5.43 21.08 11.14
N LEU A 340 -6.42 21.10 12.04
CA LEU A 340 -6.81 19.94 12.86
C LEU A 340 -6.97 18.65 12.02
N LYS A 341 -7.70 18.70 10.89
CA LYS A 341 -7.88 17.55 9.99
C LYS A 341 -6.57 16.97 9.46
N LEU A 342 -5.58 17.82 9.15
CA LEU A 342 -4.26 17.37 8.70
C LEU A 342 -3.39 16.88 9.85
N ARG A 343 -3.57 17.41 11.06
CA ARG A 343 -2.93 16.89 12.28
C ARG A 343 -3.42 15.47 12.60
N GLU A 344 -4.72 15.25 12.56
CA GLU A 344 -5.32 13.92 12.74
C GLU A 344 -4.89 12.95 11.64
N PHE A 345 -4.85 13.39 10.38
CA PHE A 345 -4.35 12.58 9.28
C PHE A 345 -2.88 12.19 9.50
N SER A 346 -2.05 13.16 9.88
CA SER A 346 -0.63 12.95 10.16
C SER A 346 -0.40 11.99 11.32
N GLU A 347 -1.20 12.07 12.39
CA GLU A 347 -1.13 11.14 13.52
C GLU A 347 -1.34 9.68 13.07
N ARG A 348 -2.30 9.43 12.17
CA ARG A 348 -2.57 8.09 11.62
C ARG A 348 -1.40 7.57 10.78
N VAL A 349 -0.79 8.45 9.97
CA VAL A 349 0.41 8.10 9.19
C VAL A 349 1.59 7.82 10.11
N PHE A 350 1.85 8.64 11.13
CA PHE A 350 2.92 8.43 12.10
C PHE A 350 2.71 7.16 12.94
N THR A 351 1.46 6.83 13.27
CA THR A 351 1.14 5.55 13.90
C THR A 351 1.60 4.38 13.03
N ALA A 352 1.30 4.41 11.72
CA ALA A 352 1.76 3.36 10.80
C ALA A 352 3.31 3.30 10.71
N ILE A 353 3.98 4.45 10.68
CA ILE A 353 5.45 4.54 10.63
C ILE A 353 6.10 3.89 11.86
N GLN A 354 5.60 4.20 13.07
CA GLN A 354 6.09 3.65 14.34
C GLN A 354 5.99 2.12 14.37
N PHE A 355 4.87 1.57 13.89
CA PHE A 355 4.61 0.13 13.86
C PHE A 355 5.19 -0.61 12.66
N GLN A 356 6.11 0.03 11.93
CA GLN A 356 6.83 -0.57 10.81
C GLN A 356 5.93 -0.97 9.63
N GLU A 357 4.78 -0.32 9.48
CA GLU A 357 3.77 -0.65 8.48
C GLU A 357 3.98 0.17 7.19
N ASN A 358 3.73 -0.45 6.03
CA ASN A 358 3.66 0.28 4.76
C ASN A 358 2.39 1.14 4.71
N VAL A 359 2.47 2.35 4.16
CA VAL A 359 1.38 3.33 4.17
C VAL A 359 0.79 3.46 2.77
N LEU A 360 -0.54 3.36 2.66
CA LEU A 360 -1.28 3.65 1.43
C LEU A 360 -2.16 4.87 1.67
N ILE A 361 -1.85 5.98 1.02
CA ILE A 361 -2.67 7.19 1.06
C ILE A 361 -3.62 7.14 -0.13
N GLU A 362 -4.92 7.10 0.16
CA GLU A 362 -5.96 7.14 -0.86
C GLU A 362 -6.66 8.49 -0.86
N TYR A 363 -6.84 9.07 -2.04
CA TYR A 363 -7.35 10.43 -2.20
C TYR A 363 -8.17 10.61 -3.48
N SER A 364 -8.92 11.71 -3.54
CA SER A 364 -9.68 12.15 -4.71
C SER A 364 -8.84 13.10 -5.57
N GLU A 365 -9.15 13.22 -6.85
CA GLU A 365 -8.46 14.12 -7.80
C GLU A 365 -8.47 15.61 -7.40
N GLU A 366 -9.41 16.02 -6.54
CA GLU A 366 -9.51 17.40 -6.02
C GLU A 366 -8.61 17.65 -4.80
N GLN A 367 -8.07 16.58 -4.21
CA GLN A 367 -7.21 16.61 -3.03
C GLN A 367 -5.74 16.57 -3.44
N ASP A 368 -4.89 17.20 -2.62
CA ASP A 368 -3.46 17.29 -2.87
C ASP A 368 -2.65 16.78 -1.66
N PRO A 369 -2.44 15.45 -1.54
CA PRO A 369 -1.66 14.89 -0.45
C PRO A 369 -0.17 15.22 -0.54
N GLN A 370 0.32 15.74 -1.69
CA GLN A 370 1.75 15.95 -1.91
C GLN A 370 2.34 16.99 -0.95
N ILE A 371 1.52 17.95 -0.51
CA ILE A 371 1.90 18.98 0.48
C ILE A 371 2.43 18.39 1.79
N LEU A 372 1.99 17.19 2.18
CA LEU A 372 2.40 16.53 3.42
C LEU A 372 3.47 15.47 3.21
N LEU A 373 3.78 15.06 1.98
CA LEU A 373 4.70 13.95 1.75
C LEU A 373 6.08 14.19 2.36
N PRO A 374 6.73 15.37 2.19
CA PRO A 374 8.02 15.63 2.83
C PRO A 374 7.99 15.44 4.35
N LEU A 375 6.87 15.75 5.00
CA LEU A 375 6.69 15.57 6.44
C LEU A 375 6.75 14.09 6.86
N PHE A 376 6.37 13.15 6.00
CA PHE A 376 6.37 11.72 6.32
C PHE A 376 7.57 10.97 5.76
N THR A 377 8.00 11.34 4.55
CA THR A 377 9.04 10.61 3.82
C THR A 377 10.44 11.09 4.17
N GLU A 378 10.61 12.36 4.57
CA GLU A 378 11.92 12.96 4.79
C GLU A 378 12.24 13.27 6.25
N ILE A 379 11.23 13.30 7.14
CA ILE A 379 11.40 13.72 8.53
C ILE A 379 12.35 12.82 9.32
N SER A 380 12.39 11.52 8.99
CA SER A 380 13.33 10.58 9.61
C SER A 380 14.78 10.81 9.18
N GLY A 381 15.01 11.61 8.13
CA GLY A 381 16.33 11.82 7.53
C GLY A 381 16.83 10.63 6.71
N LEU A 382 15.94 9.71 6.33
CA LEU A 382 16.24 8.65 5.37
C LEU A 382 16.26 9.23 3.94
N PRO A 383 17.08 8.66 3.02
CA PRO A 383 16.97 8.99 1.61
C PRO A 383 15.58 8.63 1.09
N LEU A 384 15.10 9.34 0.07
CA LEU A 384 13.79 9.11 -0.54
C LEU A 384 13.96 8.85 -2.02
N GLU A 385 13.43 7.73 -2.50
CA GLU A 385 13.36 7.41 -3.92
C GLU A 385 11.89 7.37 -4.36
N THR A 386 11.58 8.10 -5.44
CA THR A 386 10.21 8.22 -5.96
C THR A 386 10.03 7.39 -7.22
N VAL A 387 9.01 6.54 -7.23
CA VAL A 387 8.60 5.68 -8.33
C VAL A 387 7.25 6.17 -8.84
N SER A 388 7.23 6.87 -9.97
CA SER A 388 5.99 7.32 -10.59
C SER A 388 5.50 6.35 -11.64
N LEU A 389 4.36 5.71 -11.38
CA LEU A 389 3.78 4.74 -12.29
C LEU A 389 2.86 5.40 -13.31
N CYS A 390 2.89 4.87 -14.52
CA CYS A 390 1.95 5.20 -15.58
C CYS A 390 1.49 3.92 -16.29
N LYS A 391 0.33 3.98 -16.93
CA LYS A 391 -0.21 2.81 -17.64
C LYS A 391 0.75 2.41 -18.77
N GLY A 392 1.16 1.14 -18.77
CA GLY A 392 2.08 0.59 -19.77
C GLY A 392 3.56 0.71 -19.43
N ILE A 393 3.93 1.19 -18.23
CA ILE A 393 5.31 1.14 -17.75
C ILE A 393 5.79 -0.31 -17.62
N HIS A 394 7.01 -0.59 -18.09
CA HIS A 394 7.57 -1.94 -17.97
C HIS A 394 8.19 -2.15 -16.58
N THR A 395 8.09 -3.36 -16.06
CA THR A 395 8.69 -3.75 -14.77
C THR A 395 10.20 -3.50 -14.75
N SER A 396 10.87 -3.64 -15.89
CA SER A 396 12.29 -3.35 -16.08
C SER A 396 12.66 -1.88 -15.88
N ASP A 397 11.75 -0.94 -16.14
CA ASP A 397 12.00 0.48 -15.91
C ASP A 397 11.98 0.82 -14.41
N ILE A 398 11.27 0.02 -13.62
CA ILE A 398 11.10 0.21 -12.17
C ILE A 398 12.15 -0.57 -11.38
N ILE A 399 12.40 -1.82 -11.75
CA ILE A 399 13.33 -2.70 -11.04
C ILE A 399 14.75 -2.56 -11.59
N GLY A 400 14.91 -2.30 -12.87
CA GLY A 400 16.20 -2.25 -13.54
C GLY A 400 16.29 -3.23 -14.70
N ALA A 401 17.30 -3.01 -15.53
CA ALA A 401 17.52 -3.76 -16.76
C ALA A 401 19.00 -3.73 -17.15
N LEU A 402 19.39 -4.66 -18.02
CA LEU A 402 20.65 -4.54 -18.73
C LEU A 402 20.59 -3.35 -19.70
N LYS A 403 21.56 -2.44 -19.58
CA LYS A 403 21.74 -1.31 -20.49
C LYS A 403 23.10 -1.39 -21.18
N PRO A 404 23.21 -0.92 -22.44
CA PRO A 404 24.48 -0.88 -23.13
C PRO A 404 25.40 0.16 -22.48
N ILE A 405 26.66 -0.20 -22.24
CA ILE A 405 27.69 0.75 -21.79
C ILE A 405 28.52 1.23 -22.99
N ASP A 406 29.10 0.28 -23.74
CA ASP A 406 29.99 0.57 -24.86
C ASP A 406 30.08 -0.63 -25.82
N GLY A 407 29.98 -0.38 -27.13
CA GLY A 407 29.96 -1.41 -28.17
C GLY A 407 28.88 -2.48 -27.91
N SER A 408 29.32 -3.74 -27.74
CA SER A 408 28.44 -4.87 -27.44
C SER A 408 28.26 -5.16 -25.94
N LYS A 409 28.94 -4.42 -25.05
CA LYS A 409 28.91 -4.70 -23.61
C LYS A 409 27.65 -4.14 -22.96
N VAL A 410 27.08 -4.93 -22.05
CA VAL A 410 25.90 -4.57 -21.27
C VAL A 410 26.21 -4.70 -19.79
N ASP A 411 25.55 -3.87 -18.98
CA ASP A 411 25.62 -3.97 -17.52
C ASP A 411 24.26 -3.68 -16.91
N TRP A 412 24.05 -4.21 -15.72
CA TRP A 412 22.81 -4.03 -14.99
C TRP A 412 22.74 -2.62 -14.44
N VAL A 413 21.67 -1.90 -14.81
CA VAL A 413 21.36 -0.59 -14.24
C VAL A 413 20.09 -0.71 -13.42
N ASP A 414 20.23 -0.43 -12.12
CA ASP A 414 19.12 -0.39 -11.18
C ASP A 414 18.07 0.64 -11.61
N GLY A 415 16.80 0.21 -11.54
CA GLY A 415 15.67 1.11 -11.58
C GLY A 415 15.49 1.86 -10.27
N PRO A 416 14.54 2.80 -10.21
CA PRO A 416 14.27 3.58 -9.00
C PRO A 416 13.91 2.67 -7.82
N LEU A 417 13.12 1.61 -7.99
CA LEU A 417 12.74 0.75 -6.86
C LEU A 417 13.95 0.04 -6.23
N THR A 418 14.85 -0.50 -7.05
CA THR A 418 16.03 -1.23 -6.55
C THR A 418 17.10 -0.32 -5.98
N ARG A 419 17.27 0.88 -6.54
CA ARG A 419 18.12 1.92 -5.97
C ARG A 419 17.65 2.31 -4.57
N GLY A 420 16.36 2.63 -4.41
CA GLY A 420 15.80 3.00 -3.11
C GLY A 420 15.97 1.92 -2.04
N ILE A 421 15.84 0.63 -2.42
CA ILE A 421 16.11 -0.49 -1.52
C ILE A 421 17.58 -0.54 -1.11
N ARG A 422 18.52 -0.38 -2.06
CA ARG A 422 19.97 -0.45 -1.80
C ARG A 422 20.50 0.72 -0.98
N GLU A 423 19.92 1.90 -1.14
CA GLU A 423 20.26 3.09 -0.36
C GLU A 423 19.70 3.05 1.07
N GLY A 424 18.81 2.10 1.37
CA GLY A 424 18.16 1.99 2.68
C GLY A 424 17.21 3.16 2.95
N GLY A 425 16.57 3.68 1.89
CA GLY A 425 15.68 4.83 1.95
C GLY A 425 14.20 4.49 2.10
N ASN A 426 13.39 5.52 2.26
CA ASN A 426 11.96 5.46 2.03
C ASN A 426 11.69 5.40 0.52
N ILE A 427 10.62 4.71 0.14
CA ILE A 427 10.19 4.56 -1.25
C ILE A 427 8.79 5.13 -1.39
N LEU A 428 8.62 6.11 -2.27
CA LEU A 428 7.32 6.70 -2.59
C LEU A 428 6.85 6.20 -3.95
N ILE A 429 5.75 5.45 -3.99
CA ILE A 429 5.13 4.97 -5.22
C ILE A 429 3.90 5.81 -5.53
N THR A 430 3.89 6.52 -6.66
CA THR A 430 2.72 7.31 -7.09
C THR A 430 1.93 6.58 -8.16
N ASN A 431 0.60 6.74 -8.14
CA ASN A 431 -0.35 6.09 -9.05
C ASN A 431 -0.29 4.56 -8.95
N LEU A 432 -0.36 4.01 -7.74
CA LEU A 432 -0.24 2.56 -7.49
C LEU A 432 -1.23 1.72 -8.33
N GLU A 433 -2.40 2.28 -8.65
CA GLU A 433 -3.40 1.65 -9.51
C GLU A 433 -2.95 1.40 -10.96
N ALA A 434 -1.87 2.04 -11.40
CA ALA A 434 -1.29 1.86 -12.73
C ALA A 434 -0.29 0.69 -12.80
N ALA A 435 0.04 0.06 -11.67
CA ALA A 435 0.96 -1.07 -11.63
C ALA A 435 0.42 -2.27 -12.43
N GLY A 436 1.21 -2.77 -13.38
CA GLY A 436 0.93 -4.03 -14.07
C GLY A 436 1.06 -5.25 -13.15
N ALA A 437 0.51 -6.39 -13.56
CA ALA A 437 0.44 -7.58 -12.73
C ALA A 437 1.84 -8.08 -12.28
N GLU A 438 2.81 -8.07 -13.19
CA GLU A 438 4.20 -8.43 -12.89
C GLU A 438 4.82 -7.52 -11.82
N LEU A 439 4.65 -6.21 -11.93
CA LEU A 439 5.15 -5.25 -10.94
C LEU A 439 4.44 -5.42 -9.59
N VAL A 440 3.12 -5.65 -9.58
CA VAL A 440 2.37 -5.92 -8.35
C VAL A 440 2.93 -7.16 -7.63
N GLU A 441 3.33 -8.21 -8.35
CA GLU A 441 3.95 -9.37 -7.74
C GLU A 441 5.30 -9.05 -7.09
N LYS A 442 6.11 -8.22 -7.74
CA LYS A 442 7.39 -7.76 -7.17
C LYS A 442 7.17 -6.89 -5.93
N LEU A 443 6.14 -6.03 -5.94
CA LEU A 443 5.74 -5.26 -4.78
C LEU A 443 5.13 -6.13 -3.67
N ASN A 444 4.43 -7.22 -4.00
CA ASN A 444 3.90 -8.19 -3.03
C ASN A 444 5.03 -8.80 -2.20
N MET A 445 6.16 -9.13 -2.82
CA MET A 445 7.34 -9.67 -2.13
C MET A 445 7.94 -8.66 -1.15
N LEU A 446 8.02 -7.40 -1.58
CA LEU A 446 8.59 -6.30 -0.80
C LEU A 446 7.67 -5.85 0.35
N THR A 447 6.36 -5.99 0.19
CA THR A 447 5.35 -5.56 1.17
C THR A 447 4.89 -6.67 2.12
N ASP A 448 5.37 -7.91 1.94
CA ASP A 448 5.19 -9.01 2.90
C ASP A 448 6.20 -8.90 4.05
N ASP A 449 6.05 -9.75 5.07
CA ASP A 449 6.96 -9.81 6.23
C ASP A 449 8.43 -10.07 5.82
N ALA A 450 8.64 -10.67 4.64
CA ALA A 450 9.97 -10.92 4.09
C ALA A 450 10.74 -9.65 3.71
N ARG A 451 10.06 -8.54 3.36
CA ARG A 451 10.67 -7.25 2.97
C ARG A 451 11.83 -7.37 1.96
N SER A 452 11.74 -8.36 1.08
CA SER A 452 12.82 -8.76 0.17
C SER A 452 12.35 -8.72 -1.28
N LEU A 453 13.21 -8.31 -2.20
CA LEU A 453 12.95 -8.34 -3.64
C LEU A 453 13.99 -9.21 -4.36
N THR A 454 13.52 -10.24 -5.05
CA THR A 454 14.38 -11.07 -5.92
C THR A 454 14.50 -10.43 -7.29
N LEU A 455 15.74 -10.15 -7.68
CA LEU A 455 16.09 -9.59 -8.98
C LEU A 455 16.22 -10.67 -10.05
N PRO A 456 16.05 -10.30 -11.32
CA PRO A 456 16.40 -11.17 -12.43
C PRO A 456 17.89 -11.58 -12.36
N PRO A 457 18.26 -12.80 -12.81
CA PRO A 457 19.65 -13.26 -12.83
C PRO A 457 20.62 -12.30 -13.55
N GLU A 458 20.10 -11.52 -14.51
CA GLU A 458 20.84 -10.47 -15.24
C GLU A 458 21.44 -9.41 -14.33
N ALA A 459 20.92 -9.23 -13.11
CA ALA A 459 21.52 -8.36 -12.10
C ALA A 459 22.87 -8.88 -11.56
N GLY A 460 23.30 -10.08 -11.96
CA GLY A 460 24.57 -10.70 -11.57
C GLY A 460 24.63 -11.14 -10.11
N ARG A 461 23.52 -11.02 -9.36
CA ARG A 461 23.40 -11.40 -7.95
C ARG A 461 22.18 -12.30 -7.78
N ASN A 462 22.40 -13.48 -7.21
CA ASN A 462 21.33 -14.44 -6.90
C ASN A 462 20.65 -14.15 -5.54
N GLU A 463 21.22 -13.27 -4.74
CA GLU A 463 20.68 -12.92 -3.42
C GLU A 463 19.60 -11.84 -3.55
N PRO A 464 18.42 -12.03 -2.90
CA PRO A 464 17.40 -11.00 -2.83
C PRO A 464 17.94 -9.73 -2.17
N ILE A 465 17.53 -8.57 -2.68
CA ILE A 465 17.81 -7.31 -2.00
C ILE A 465 16.79 -7.09 -0.88
N GLN A 466 17.27 -6.65 0.28
CA GLN A 466 16.45 -6.52 1.48
C GLN A 466 16.22 -5.04 1.80
N LEU A 467 14.96 -4.68 2.06
CA LEU A 467 14.62 -3.36 2.57
C LEU A 467 15.05 -3.27 4.04
N THR A 468 15.77 -2.19 4.40
CA THR A 468 16.23 -2.00 5.80
C THR A 468 15.06 -1.88 6.76
N GLU A 469 15.28 -2.14 8.05
CA GLU A 469 14.22 -2.08 9.06
C GLU A 469 13.56 -0.70 9.12
N ASP A 470 14.33 0.39 9.09
CA ASP A 470 13.80 1.76 9.19
C ASP A 470 13.04 2.24 7.93
N SER A 471 13.35 1.69 6.76
CA SER A 471 12.75 2.08 5.48
C SER A 471 11.24 1.80 5.41
N ARG A 472 10.47 2.62 4.69
CA ARG A 472 9.04 2.40 4.44
C ARG A 472 8.66 2.55 2.98
N ILE A 473 7.60 1.85 2.60
CA ILE A 473 6.92 2.09 1.34
C ILE A 473 5.70 2.96 1.61
N PHE A 474 5.69 4.13 1.01
CA PHE A 474 4.55 5.02 0.91
C PHE A 474 3.96 4.86 -0.48
N ALA A 475 2.66 4.62 -0.59
CA ALA A 475 1.98 4.52 -1.87
C ALA A 475 0.83 5.53 -1.95
N LEU A 476 0.69 6.16 -3.11
CA LEU A 476 -0.43 7.03 -3.43
C LEU A 476 -1.34 6.33 -4.43
N LYS A 477 -2.65 6.40 -4.18
CA LYS A 477 -3.65 5.81 -5.06
C LYS A 477 -4.91 6.67 -5.15
N LEU A 478 -5.40 6.88 -6.36
CA LEU A 478 -6.67 7.57 -6.56
C LEU A 478 -7.87 6.68 -6.18
N PHE A 479 -8.96 7.32 -5.75
CA PHE A 479 -10.25 6.66 -5.59
C PHE A 479 -10.79 6.15 -6.93
N ARG A 480 -11.18 4.87 -6.99
CA ARG A 480 -11.88 4.33 -8.15
C ARG A 480 -13.29 4.93 -8.27
N LYS A 481 -13.48 5.80 -9.27
CA LYS A 481 -14.79 6.40 -9.63
C LYS A 481 -15.57 5.59 -10.68
N SER A 482 -14.88 4.82 -11.51
CA SER A 482 -15.47 3.98 -12.57
C SER A 482 -14.98 2.55 -12.52
N LYS A 483 -15.83 1.60 -12.94
CA LYS A 483 -15.44 0.19 -13.10
C LYS A 483 -14.35 0.00 -14.15
N SER A 484 -14.23 0.89 -15.13
CA SER A 484 -13.20 0.84 -16.16
C SER A 484 -11.80 1.26 -15.66
N THR A 485 -11.73 1.99 -14.56
CA THR A 485 -10.45 2.38 -13.96
C THR A 485 -9.85 1.16 -13.27
N ALA A 486 -8.57 0.89 -13.57
CA ALA A 486 -7.80 -0.13 -12.88
C ALA A 486 -7.71 0.18 -11.38
N THR A 487 -7.58 -0.85 -10.56
CA THR A 487 -7.33 -0.71 -9.13
C THR A 487 -6.51 -1.91 -8.66
N ILE A 488 -5.97 -1.79 -7.45
CA ILE A 488 -5.24 -2.87 -6.81
C ILE A 488 -6.19 -3.92 -6.22
N SER A 489 -5.71 -5.16 -6.10
CA SER A 489 -6.47 -6.22 -5.47
C SER A 489 -6.67 -5.97 -3.96
N ARG A 490 -7.74 -6.51 -3.37
CA ARG A 490 -8.00 -6.40 -1.92
C ARG A 490 -6.86 -6.97 -1.09
N ALA A 491 -6.28 -8.08 -1.55
CA ALA A 491 -5.17 -8.74 -0.87
C ALA A 491 -3.90 -7.88 -0.87
N PHE A 492 -3.59 -7.21 -1.99
CA PHE A 492 -2.46 -6.29 -2.05
C PHE A 492 -2.70 -5.04 -1.20
N ARG A 493 -3.91 -4.46 -1.25
CA ARG A 493 -4.30 -3.33 -0.40
C ARG A 493 -4.12 -3.63 1.09
N ASN A 494 -4.46 -4.84 1.55
CA ASN A 494 -4.33 -5.25 2.96
C ASN A 494 -2.88 -5.41 3.46
N ARG A 495 -1.87 -5.32 2.58
CA ARG A 495 -0.45 -5.23 2.98
C ARG A 495 -0.09 -3.84 3.49
N PHE A 496 -0.83 -2.83 3.07
CA PHE A 496 -0.68 -1.46 3.55
C PHE A 496 -1.61 -1.19 4.72
N THR A 497 -1.31 -0.12 5.43
CA THR A 497 -2.26 0.60 6.26
C THR A 497 -2.83 1.72 5.41
N SER A 498 -4.10 1.56 5.04
CA SER A 498 -4.81 2.55 4.22
C SER A 498 -5.23 3.72 5.10
N VAL A 499 -4.83 4.93 4.69
CA VAL A 499 -5.22 6.19 5.32
C VAL A 499 -5.87 7.05 4.24
N LEU A 500 -7.12 7.45 4.47
CA LEU A 500 -7.82 8.32 3.55
C LEU A 500 -7.35 9.76 3.77
N PHE A 501 -7.00 10.45 2.68
CA PHE A 501 -6.72 11.87 2.77
C PHE A 501 -8.02 12.62 3.11
N PRO A 502 -8.03 13.49 4.13
CA PRO A 502 -9.23 14.15 4.59
C PRO A 502 -9.74 15.14 3.54
N ASP A 503 -11.06 15.33 3.54
CA ASP A 503 -11.67 16.42 2.81
C ASP A 503 -11.35 17.75 3.53
N LEU A 504 -10.61 18.63 2.86
CA LEU A 504 -10.15 19.93 3.37
C LEU A 504 -11.03 21.11 2.95
N GLU A 505 -12.20 20.83 2.38
CA GLU A 505 -12.94 21.82 1.62
C GLU A 505 -13.92 22.65 2.46
N ASP A 506 -13.82 22.60 3.79
CA ASP A 506 -14.57 23.49 4.65
C ASP A 506 -13.89 24.86 4.76
N GLU A 507 -14.71 25.91 4.92
CA GLU A 507 -14.26 27.29 4.98
C GLU A 507 -13.22 27.53 6.08
N SER A 508 -13.40 26.92 7.26
CA SER A 508 -12.47 27.01 8.38
C SER A 508 -11.08 26.46 8.05
N THR A 509 -11.02 25.23 7.52
CA THR A 509 -9.76 24.56 7.19
C THR A 509 -9.03 25.28 6.06
N LEU A 510 -9.74 25.70 5.00
CA LEU A 510 -9.13 26.46 3.90
C LEU A 510 -8.60 27.82 4.38
N THR A 511 -9.34 28.50 5.26
CA THR A 511 -8.90 29.77 5.83
C THR A 511 -7.63 29.58 6.67
N GLU A 512 -7.59 28.55 7.51
CA GLU A 512 -6.41 28.20 8.31
C GLU A 512 -5.19 27.91 7.41
N ILE A 513 -5.35 27.08 6.38
CA ILE A 513 -4.28 26.77 5.41
C ILE A 513 -3.76 28.02 4.71
N ILE A 514 -4.63 28.90 4.22
CA ILE A 514 -4.18 30.09 3.49
C ILE A 514 -3.61 31.15 4.44
N SER A 515 -4.14 31.29 5.65
CA SER A 515 -3.61 32.19 6.69
C SER A 515 -2.18 31.86 7.13
N PHE A 516 -1.77 30.60 6.99
CA PHE A 516 -0.39 30.18 7.17
C PHE A 516 0.56 30.86 6.18
N TYR A 517 0.11 31.04 4.94
CA TYR A 517 0.95 31.59 3.86
C TYR A 517 0.74 33.08 3.58
N LEU A 518 -0.50 33.57 3.55
CA LEU A 518 -0.83 34.97 3.29
C LEU A 518 -1.28 35.69 4.56
N PRO A 519 -0.87 36.94 4.81
CA PRO A 519 -1.47 37.80 5.81
C PRO A 519 -2.83 38.36 5.33
N GLY A 520 -3.57 39.05 6.21
CA GLY A 520 -4.79 39.80 5.86
C GLY A 520 -6.07 38.97 5.81
N ASN A 521 -6.84 38.99 6.89
CA ASN A 521 -8.05 38.16 7.05
C ASN A 521 -9.12 38.46 5.97
N SER A 522 -9.26 39.72 5.56
CA SER A 522 -10.23 40.15 4.55
C SER A 522 -9.95 39.52 3.17
N LEU A 523 -8.69 39.52 2.74
CA LEU A 523 -8.28 38.91 1.47
C LEU A 523 -8.49 37.39 1.48
N ILE A 524 -8.05 36.72 2.55
CA ILE A 524 -8.15 35.28 2.70
C ILE A 524 -9.61 34.83 2.63
N LEU A 525 -10.49 35.47 3.42
CA LEU A 525 -11.90 35.15 3.46
C LEU A 525 -12.57 35.34 2.10
N LYS A 526 -12.19 36.40 1.36
CA LYS A 526 -12.69 36.63 -0.01
C LYS A 526 -12.21 35.57 -1.00
N MET A 527 -10.94 35.14 -0.91
CA MET A 527 -10.39 34.07 -1.75
C MET A 527 -11.08 32.73 -1.50
N VAL A 528 -11.23 32.34 -0.23
CA VAL A 528 -11.91 31.09 0.18
C VAL A 528 -13.37 31.11 -0.26
N ASN A 529 -14.09 32.22 -0.04
CA ASN A 529 -15.48 32.35 -0.49
C ASN A 529 -15.63 32.26 -2.01
N PHE A 530 -14.72 32.87 -2.77
CA PHE A 530 -14.71 32.71 -4.23
C PHE A 530 -14.50 31.24 -4.62
N HIS A 531 -13.47 30.59 -4.07
CA HIS A 531 -13.16 29.19 -4.33
C HIS A 531 -14.38 28.28 -4.07
N MET A 532 -15.01 28.42 -2.90
CA MET A 532 -16.19 27.64 -2.52
C MET A 532 -17.35 27.84 -3.49
N LYS A 533 -17.59 29.09 -3.93
CA LYS A 533 -18.65 29.42 -4.88
C LYS A 533 -18.41 28.83 -6.26
N VAL A 534 -17.19 28.96 -6.81
CA VAL A 534 -16.85 28.39 -8.12
C VAL A 534 -16.98 26.87 -8.10
N ARG A 535 -16.58 26.26 -7.00
CA ARG A 535 -16.66 24.83 -6.79
C ARG A 535 -18.10 24.33 -6.71
N ASP A 536 -18.98 25.03 -6.00
CA ASP A 536 -20.41 24.72 -5.94
C ASP A 536 -21.06 24.81 -7.34
N LEU A 537 -20.71 25.84 -8.13
CA LEU A 537 -21.16 25.97 -9.52
C LEU A 537 -20.69 24.81 -10.41
N ALA A 538 -19.44 24.37 -10.24
CA ALA A 538 -18.89 23.23 -10.98
C ALA A 538 -19.57 21.91 -10.59
N LYS A 539 -19.75 21.65 -9.28
CA LYS A 539 -20.45 20.46 -8.76
C LYS A 539 -21.90 20.38 -9.23
N LYS A 540 -22.62 21.50 -9.22
CA LYS A 540 -24.00 21.60 -9.71
C LYS A 540 -24.12 21.55 -11.24
N ARG A 541 -22.98 21.50 -11.95
CA ARG A 541 -22.90 21.58 -13.42
C ARG A 541 -23.55 22.83 -13.98
N THR A 542 -23.56 23.93 -13.22
CA THR A 542 -23.98 25.25 -13.71
C THR A 542 -22.95 25.80 -14.69
N ILE A 543 -21.67 25.54 -14.42
CA ILE A 543 -20.55 25.74 -15.35
C ILE A 543 -20.04 24.38 -15.84
N GLY A 544 -19.62 24.31 -17.10
CA GLY A 544 -19.15 23.05 -17.71
C GLY A 544 -20.27 22.03 -17.94
N SER A 545 -21.52 22.49 -18.06
CA SER A 545 -22.68 21.64 -18.32
C SER A 545 -22.53 20.80 -19.60
N ALA A 546 -21.89 21.38 -20.62
CA ALA A 546 -21.63 20.75 -21.91
C ALA A 546 -20.43 19.78 -21.91
N ASN A 547 -19.58 19.81 -20.87
CA ASN A 547 -18.40 18.96 -20.81
C ASN A 547 -18.76 17.53 -20.39
N LEU A 548 -18.09 16.53 -20.94
CA LEU A 548 -18.27 15.14 -20.52
C LEU A 548 -17.86 14.95 -19.05
N VAL A 549 -16.77 15.59 -18.66
CA VAL A 549 -16.21 15.62 -17.31
C VAL A 549 -16.41 17.04 -16.72
N PRO A 550 -16.94 17.16 -15.49
CA PRO A 550 -17.09 18.47 -14.86
C PRO A 550 -15.73 19.13 -14.60
N TYR A 551 -15.70 20.46 -14.51
CA TYR A 551 -14.52 21.17 -14.01
C TYR A 551 -14.25 20.76 -12.56
N LEU A 552 -12.98 20.53 -12.24
CA LEU A 552 -12.54 20.18 -10.90
C LEU A 552 -11.69 21.34 -10.36
N PHE A 553 -12.17 21.97 -9.30
CA PHE A 553 -11.44 23.03 -8.60
C PHE A 553 -11.17 22.56 -7.18
N GLY A 554 -9.89 22.38 -6.85
CA GLY A 554 -9.42 21.85 -5.58
C GLY A 554 -8.46 22.79 -4.85
N LEU A 555 -7.83 22.27 -3.79
CA LEU A 555 -6.87 23.03 -3.00
C LEU A 555 -5.70 23.57 -3.85
N SER A 556 -5.24 22.80 -4.85
CA SER A 556 -4.15 23.21 -5.73
C SER A 556 -4.44 24.51 -6.49
N ASN A 557 -5.70 24.77 -6.90
CA ASN A 557 -6.08 26.05 -7.52
C ASN A 557 -5.93 27.23 -6.54
N LEU A 558 -6.31 27.02 -5.26
CA LEU A 558 -6.21 28.04 -4.23
C LEU A 558 -4.74 28.30 -3.84
N LEU A 559 -3.93 27.24 -3.74
CA LEU A 559 -2.48 27.36 -3.51
C LEU A 559 -1.77 28.07 -4.66
N PHE A 560 -2.14 27.77 -5.91
CA PHE A 560 -1.61 28.48 -7.08
C PHE A 560 -1.98 29.97 -7.08
N TRP A 561 -3.22 30.30 -6.71
CA TRP A 561 -3.65 31.69 -6.56
C TRP A 561 -2.84 32.41 -5.46
N LYS A 562 -2.64 31.73 -4.33
CA LYS A 562 -1.80 32.21 -3.22
C LYS A 562 -0.35 32.43 -3.64
N ASP A 563 0.26 31.52 -4.38
CA ASP A 563 1.63 31.66 -4.89
C ASP A 563 1.78 32.87 -5.82
N HIS A 564 0.77 33.12 -6.66
CA HIS A 564 0.75 34.31 -7.51
C HIS A 564 0.71 35.61 -6.70
N ILE A 565 -0.12 35.66 -5.65
CA ILE A 565 -0.16 36.84 -4.75
C ILE A 565 1.18 36.98 -4.02
N LEU A 566 1.72 35.90 -3.46
CA LEU A 566 3.03 35.92 -2.81
C LEU A 566 4.13 36.43 -3.74
N ARG A 567 4.09 36.09 -5.04
CA ARG A 567 5.16 36.46 -5.97
C ARG A 567 5.07 37.90 -6.46
N TYR A 568 3.85 38.42 -6.65
CA TYR A 568 3.64 39.67 -7.38
C TYR A 568 3.01 40.80 -6.57
N ALA A 569 2.54 40.55 -5.34
CA ALA A 569 2.08 41.63 -4.48
C ALA A 569 3.27 42.43 -3.97
N ASP A 570 3.20 43.75 -4.16
CA ASP A 570 4.23 44.72 -3.86
C ASP A 570 3.64 45.88 -3.04
N ALA A 571 4.43 46.40 -2.10
CA ALA A 571 4.05 47.48 -1.21
C ALA A 571 3.77 48.78 -1.98
N ASP A 572 4.49 49.02 -3.07
CA ASP A 572 4.34 50.22 -3.93
C ASP A 572 2.95 50.32 -4.58
N GLY A 573 2.26 49.18 -4.74
CA GLY A 573 0.92 49.11 -5.33
C GLY A 573 -0.23 49.42 -4.36
N GLY A 574 0.03 49.42 -3.04
CA GLY A 574 -1.00 49.60 -2.01
C GLY A 574 -2.20 48.65 -2.15
N GLU A 575 -3.38 49.10 -1.72
CA GLU A 575 -4.64 48.33 -1.79
C GLU A 575 -5.07 48.02 -3.23
N THR A 576 -4.95 49.02 -4.13
CA THR A 576 -5.34 48.88 -5.54
C THR A 576 -4.49 47.87 -6.29
N GLY A 577 -3.17 47.90 -6.08
CA GLY A 577 -2.23 46.95 -6.69
C GLY A 577 -2.39 45.52 -6.13
N LEU A 578 -2.70 45.39 -4.84
CA LEU A 578 -3.03 44.09 -4.24
C LEU A 578 -4.30 43.51 -4.86
N LYS A 579 -5.36 44.32 -5.00
CA LYS A 579 -6.61 43.91 -5.65
C LYS A 579 -6.37 43.45 -7.09
N GLU A 580 -5.67 44.24 -7.90
CA GLU A 580 -5.36 43.88 -9.28
C GLU A 580 -4.55 42.57 -9.37
N THR A 581 -3.58 42.40 -8.46
CA THR A 581 -2.78 41.17 -8.38
C THR A 581 -3.62 39.97 -7.99
N ALA A 582 -4.50 40.11 -7.00
CA ALA A 582 -5.42 39.08 -6.54
C ALA A 582 -6.41 38.69 -7.65
N VAL A 583 -7.04 39.66 -8.31
CA VAL A 583 -7.94 39.41 -9.44
C VAL A 583 -7.20 38.69 -10.58
N ARG A 584 -6.00 39.16 -10.95
CA ARG A 584 -5.19 38.51 -11.99
C ARG A 584 -4.85 37.06 -11.62
N GLY A 585 -4.46 36.81 -10.37
CA GLY A 585 -4.18 35.46 -9.88
C GLY A 585 -5.41 34.55 -9.94
N GLY A 586 -6.58 35.06 -9.53
CA GLY A 586 -7.84 34.30 -9.58
C GLY A 586 -8.27 33.97 -11.01
N ARG A 587 -8.03 34.88 -11.97
CA ARG A 587 -8.27 34.60 -13.40
C ARG A 587 -7.41 33.46 -13.91
N ILE A 588 -6.11 33.49 -13.60
CA ILE A 588 -5.18 32.44 -14.03
C ILE A 588 -5.51 31.10 -13.37
N ALA A 589 -5.81 31.11 -12.07
CA ALA A 589 -6.06 29.90 -11.29
C ALA A 589 -7.41 29.23 -11.60
N TYR A 590 -8.42 29.99 -12.04
CA TYR A 590 -9.79 29.48 -12.24
C TYR A 590 -10.33 29.76 -13.64
N THR A 591 -10.48 31.03 -14.03
CA THR A 591 -11.27 31.40 -15.22
C THR A 591 -10.60 30.94 -16.52
N ASN A 592 -9.27 30.92 -16.58
CA ASN A 592 -8.51 30.43 -17.74
C ASN A 592 -8.72 28.94 -18.03
N GLN A 593 -9.14 28.13 -17.04
CA GLN A 593 -9.39 26.70 -17.23
C GLN A 593 -10.74 26.42 -17.90
N ILE A 594 -11.59 27.45 -18.04
CA ILE A 594 -12.97 27.31 -18.53
C ILE A 594 -13.00 27.55 -20.02
N ALA A 595 -13.45 26.54 -20.77
CA ALA A 595 -13.49 26.58 -22.22
C ALA A 595 -14.55 27.55 -22.77
N ASP A 596 -15.73 27.61 -22.15
CA ASP A 596 -16.84 28.45 -22.61
C ASP A 596 -16.59 29.95 -22.31
N PRO A 597 -16.57 30.84 -23.33
CA PRO A 597 -16.32 32.26 -23.12
C PRO A 597 -17.38 32.99 -22.29
N LYS A 598 -18.66 32.57 -22.33
CA LYS A 598 -19.74 33.18 -21.55
C LYS A 598 -19.61 32.81 -20.08
N GLU A 599 -19.38 31.53 -19.79
CA GLU A 599 -19.13 31.06 -18.41
C GLU A 599 -17.89 31.75 -17.83
N ARG A 600 -16.83 31.91 -18.64
CA ARG A 600 -15.63 32.64 -18.25
C ARG A 600 -15.93 34.09 -17.87
N MET A 601 -16.68 34.81 -18.72
CA MET A 601 -17.05 36.21 -18.46
C MET A 601 -17.92 36.36 -17.21
N GLU A 602 -18.83 35.42 -16.96
CA GLU A 602 -19.66 35.43 -15.75
C GLU A 602 -18.81 35.24 -14.48
N LEU A 603 -17.88 34.30 -14.50
CA LEU A 603 -16.98 34.07 -13.37
C LEU A 603 -15.99 35.20 -13.13
N GLU A 604 -15.51 35.87 -14.18
CA GLU A 604 -14.71 37.08 -14.04
C GLU A 604 -15.48 38.20 -13.33
N LYS A 605 -16.76 38.39 -13.64
CA LYS A 605 -17.62 39.35 -12.92
C LYS A 605 -17.79 38.97 -11.45
N ILE A 606 -17.97 37.67 -11.16
CA ILE A 606 -18.08 37.18 -9.79
C ILE A 606 -16.77 37.42 -9.03
N LEU A 607 -15.62 37.17 -9.68
CA LEU A 607 -14.29 37.38 -9.09
C LEU A 607 -14.06 38.87 -8.79
N ASP A 608 -14.30 39.74 -9.77
CA ASP A 608 -14.13 41.19 -9.61
C ASP A 608 -15.03 41.75 -8.50
N PHE A 609 -16.27 41.25 -8.40
CA PHE A 609 -17.19 41.60 -7.32
C PHE A 609 -16.71 41.10 -5.95
N GLN A 610 -16.30 39.83 -5.85
CA GLN A 610 -15.86 39.24 -4.59
C GLN A 610 -14.60 39.94 -4.04
N MET A 611 -13.69 40.34 -4.94
CA MET A 611 -12.45 41.07 -4.62
C MET A 611 -12.65 42.58 -4.43
N SER A 612 -13.88 43.10 -4.51
CA SER A 612 -14.15 44.51 -4.18
C SER A 612 -14.09 44.76 -2.67
N GLY A 613 -13.51 45.88 -2.23
CA GLY A 613 -13.39 46.25 -0.81
C GLY A 613 -12.48 45.32 0.00
N ILE A 614 -11.27 45.04 -0.49
CA ILE A 614 -10.25 44.32 0.28
C ILE A 614 -9.61 45.30 1.25
N GLU A 615 -9.79 45.07 2.55
CA GLU A 615 -9.14 45.89 3.57
C GLU A 615 -7.69 45.42 3.76
N VAL A 616 -6.73 46.33 3.59
CA VAL A 616 -5.30 46.04 3.81
C VAL A 616 -4.90 46.49 5.22
N GLU A 617 -4.53 45.52 6.05
CA GLU A 617 -3.99 45.77 7.38
C GLU A 617 -2.64 46.49 7.29
N SER A 618 -2.32 47.37 8.27
CA SER A 618 -1.14 48.23 8.22
C SER A 618 0.20 47.48 8.11
N ASP A 619 0.27 46.26 8.65
CA ASP A 619 1.47 45.42 8.63
C ASP A 619 1.48 44.38 7.50
N PHE A 620 0.46 44.35 6.63
CA PHE A 620 0.28 43.31 5.61
C PHE A 620 1.53 43.07 4.76
N PHE A 621 2.06 44.12 4.13
CA PHE A 621 3.21 43.98 3.21
C PHE A 621 4.51 43.63 3.93
N LYS A 622 4.67 44.09 5.18
CA LYS A 622 5.82 43.73 6.01
C LYS A 622 5.79 42.24 6.37
N ILE A 623 4.62 41.73 6.80
CA ILE A 623 4.43 40.31 7.10
C ILE A 623 4.59 39.46 5.83
N LEU A 624 4.09 39.95 4.69
CA LEU A 624 4.22 39.27 3.40
C LEU A 624 5.70 39.10 2.99
N GLU A 625 6.50 40.16 3.11
CA GLU A 625 7.94 40.11 2.84
C GLU A 625 8.69 39.19 3.81
N ASP A 626 8.33 39.18 5.08
CA ASP A 626 8.92 38.24 6.06
C ASP A 626 8.57 36.77 5.73
N ARG A 627 7.37 36.51 5.20
CA ARG A 627 6.96 35.17 4.75
C ARG A 627 7.63 34.77 3.42
N LYS A 628 7.84 35.72 2.49
CA LYS A 628 8.61 35.48 1.25
C LYS A 628 10.03 34.99 1.51
N LYS A 629 10.66 35.44 2.61
CA LYS A 629 12.04 35.04 2.98
C LYS A 629 12.14 33.66 3.63
N LYS A 630 11.01 33.09 4.08
CA LYS A 630 10.93 31.79 4.76
C LYS A 630 10.58 30.62 3.81
N LEU A 631 9.92 30.93 2.70
CA LEU A 631 9.65 30.02 1.58
C LEU A 631 10.86 29.99 0.64
#